data_AF-A0A6P0YGT6-F1
#
_entry.id   AF-A0A6P0YGT6-F1
#
_cell.length_a   1.000
_cell.length_b   1.000
_cell.length_c   1.000
_cell.angle_alpha   90.00
_cell.angle_beta   90.00
_cell.angle_gamma   90.00
#
_symmetry.space_group_name_H-M   'P 1'
#
loop_
_entity.id
_entity.type
_entity.pdbx_description
1 polymer ?
#
loop_
_entity_poly.entity_id
_entity_poly.type
_entity_poly.pdbx_seq_one_letter_code
_entity_poly.pdbx_strand_id
1 'polypeptide(L)'
;MVQHPNGAWIWVLSKQNSDYLDQLKQVNCQRVYLKVFDGRSRSMFWKDQCTPEIINQFNTQGIEVYGWGYHYGTSEDIKEQIDAVRQAMDCGLNGYVLDLEKEVEDVRTHYDVKVLLQALRPYIEEETLGYTSFGDPRYHPNVPWGLLDDLCDFAMPQMYFEKWTSNPDNYEDRVNGAFKAHEELGLKKPIFPIWGSESDTKNPATATVLQDYLNRYPGSSIWRLPNAGERGEAWNLNYGGQPKVVPVEPFPEQKAAKALFKMDLKYSSGLLYGNIFLFDGEGKQIFDAVATTGRPSYQTSSHIWQRAKGPIPDVEGLTIGTEDAIIETNDIQDWSFPIRPNILENPNPTGLDRGGFRIYNDAGNPGTSGGIGIINANTFNRFRALLLALKQQGIEQIPLEIQYTKPKESLPASAIFKLSRAQTWNLIQGSLSVLDNNGETIFEAIATSGQPGYQSADYHWRRAKGCIPSEDMISNGPIRISTHGYYTSTIGIEGMFFHILPDPFYGKNGGIRSEFGVHLDANFSYSPGSAGCIVLRYENDFDIFIDLMAKAKQAGRKEIPLAIVYSDSGSRGYADEWWEKLFEERRLVI
;
A
#
# COMPACT_ATOMS: atom_id res chain seq x y z
N MET A 1 -24.57 -2.81 -19.99
CA MET A 1 -23.60 -2.21 -19.06
C MET A 1 -23.34 -0.82 -19.56
N VAL A 2 -23.74 0.20 -18.79
CA VAL A 2 -23.37 1.59 -19.08
C VAL A 2 -21.85 1.69 -19.12
N GLN A 3 -21.35 2.40 -20.11
CA GLN A 3 -19.93 2.66 -20.27
C GLN A 3 -19.58 3.90 -19.45
N HIS A 4 -18.50 3.83 -18.67
CA HIS A 4 -18.00 4.98 -17.91
C HIS A 4 -16.70 5.43 -18.58
N PRO A 5 -16.75 6.27 -19.62
CA PRO A 5 -15.55 6.84 -20.21
C PRO A 5 -14.87 7.78 -19.22
N ASN A 6 -13.56 7.98 -19.40
CA ASN A 6 -12.84 9.00 -18.66
C ASN A 6 -13.39 10.39 -19.00
N GLY A 7 -13.40 11.29 -18.02
CA GLY A 7 -14.00 12.62 -18.20
C GLY A 7 -13.25 13.78 -17.58
N ALA A 8 -13.70 14.99 -17.86
CA ALA A 8 -13.11 16.22 -17.35
C ALA A 8 -14.17 17.13 -16.73
N TRP A 9 -13.82 17.81 -15.64
CA TRP A 9 -14.75 18.70 -14.94
C TRP A 9 -14.70 20.13 -15.48
N ILE A 10 -15.86 20.78 -15.59
CA ILE A 10 -16.01 22.16 -16.01
C ILE A 10 -16.74 22.91 -14.91
N TRP A 11 -16.05 23.86 -14.28
CA TRP A 11 -16.67 24.73 -13.27
C TRP A 11 -17.46 25.86 -13.94
N VAL A 12 -16.82 26.64 -14.82
CA VAL A 12 -17.46 27.77 -15.50
C VAL A 12 -17.20 27.67 -17.00
N LEU A 13 -18.24 27.32 -17.77
CA LEU A 13 -18.14 27.08 -19.21
C LEU A 13 -17.72 28.35 -19.97
N SER A 14 -18.25 29.52 -19.58
CA SER A 14 -17.91 30.80 -20.21
C SER A 14 -16.47 31.27 -19.99
N LYS A 15 -15.70 30.57 -19.15
CA LYS A 15 -14.26 30.81 -18.94
C LYS A 15 -13.37 29.95 -19.84
N GLN A 16 -13.95 29.03 -20.61
CA GLN A 16 -13.23 28.24 -21.59
C GLN A 16 -13.01 29.04 -22.88
N ASN A 17 -12.00 28.67 -23.66
CA ASN A 17 -11.81 29.25 -25.00
C ASN A 17 -12.99 28.86 -25.90
N SER A 18 -13.33 29.69 -26.90
CA SER A 18 -14.50 29.47 -27.76
C SER A 18 -14.48 28.15 -28.55
N ASP A 19 -13.31 27.55 -28.72
CA ASP A 19 -13.05 26.28 -29.41
C ASP A 19 -13.02 25.05 -28.46
N TYR A 20 -13.52 25.18 -27.22
CA TYR A 20 -13.49 24.11 -26.21
C TYR A 20 -14.07 22.77 -26.69
N LEU A 21 -15.12 22.76 -27.53
CA LEU A 21 -15.70 21.54 -28.09
C LEU A 21 -14.71 20.82 -29.02
N ASP A 22 -14.01 21.57 -29.87
CA ASP A 22 -12.99 21.03 -30.77
C ASP A 22 -11.79 20.51 -29.96
N GLN A 23 -11.39 21.23 -28.90
CA GLN A 23 -10.33 20.78 -28.01
C GLN A 23 -10.70 19.49 -27.28
N LEU A 24 -11.93 19.38 -26.76
CA LEU A 24 -12.42 18.16 -26.10
C LEU A 24 -12.38 16.95 -27.04
N LYS A 25 -12.74 17.15 -28.31
CA LYS A 25 -12.59 16.12 -29.34
C LYS A 25 -11.14 15.74 -29.60
N GLN A 26 -10.23 16.72 -29.69
CA GLN A 26 -8.80 16.47 -29.90
C GLN A 26 -8.19 15.62 -28.79
N VAL A 27 -8.63 15.82 -27.55
CA VAL A 27 -8.21 15.00 -26.39
C VAL A 27 -9.04 13.73 -26.21
N ASN A 28 -9.94 13.40 -27.14
CA ASN A 28 -10.85 12.25 -27.10
C ASN A 28 -11.71 12.17 -25.82
N CYS A 29 -12.11 13.31 -25.26
CA CYS A 29 -12.99 13.35 -24.10
C CYS A 29 -14.41 12.98 -24.51
N GLN A 30 -14.96 11.93 -23.89
CA GLN A 30 -16.32 11.43 -24.15
C GLN A 30 -17.31 11.80 -23.05
N ARG A 31 -16.85 12.37 -21.93
CA ARG A 31 -17.71 12.83 -20.84
C ARG A 31 -17.16 14.08 -20.18
N VAL A 32 -18.03 15.08 -19.98
CA VAL A 32 -17.74 16.23 -19.15
C VAL A 32 -18.66 16.26 -17.93
N TYR A 33 -18.12 16.76 -16.82
CA TYR A 33 -18.88 17.04 -15.60
C TYR A 33 -19.06 18.56 -15.51
N LEU A 34 -20.21 19.06 -15.93
CA LEU A 34 -20.50 20.49 -16.00
C LEU A 34 -21.18 20.97 -14.72
N LYS A 35 -20.69 22.06 -14.10
CA LYS A 35 -21.37 22.61 -12.92
C LYS A 35 -22.72 23.15 -13.38
N VAL A 36 -23.81 22.71 -12.77
CA VAL A 36 -25.16 23.20 -13.12
C VAL A 36 -25.90 23.71 -11.90
N PHE A 37 -25.35 23.46 -10.71
CA PHE A 37 -26.00 23.73 -9.45
C PHE A 37 -25.02 24.22 -8.38
N ASP A 38 -25.49 25.12 -7.52
CA ASP A 38 -24.83 25.47 -6.26
C ASP A 38 -25.86 25.87 -5.20
N GLY A 39 -25.94 25.12 -4.11
CA GLY A 39 -27.00 25.27 -3.10
C GLY A 39 -27.00 26.62 -2.37
N ARG A 40 -25.93 27.42 -2.43
CA ARG A 40 -25.89 28.77 -1.83
C ARG A 40 -26.04 29.90 -2.84
N SER A 41 -26.18 29.58 -4.12
CA SER A 41 -26.41 30.60 -5.14
C SER A 41 -27.84 31.14 -5.09
N ARG A 42 -28.00 32.45 -5.35
CA ARG A 42 -29.33 33.11 -5.40
C ARG A 42 -30.29 32.40 -6.36
N SER A 43 -29.77 31.94 -7.49
CA SER A 43 -30.41 30.94 -8.33
C SER A 43 -29.55 29.69 -8.23
N MET A 44 -30.07 28.63 -7.60
CA MET A 44 -29.33 27.39 -7.44
C MET A 44 -29.03 26.74 -8.78
N PHE A 45 -29.98 26.77 -9.72
CA PHE A 45 -29.77 26.33 -11.10
C PHE A 45 -29.00 27.38 -11.90
N TRP A 46 -27.90 26.96 -12.53
CA TRP A 46 -27.02 27.80 -13.34
C TRP A 46 -27.41 27.76 -14.82
N LYS A 47 -28.56 28.35 -15.12
CA LYS A 47 -29.15 28.42 -16.46
C LYS A 47 -28.25 29.02 -17.55
N ASP A 48 -27.24 29.80 -17.17
CA ASP A 48 -26.35 30.47 -18.13
C ASP A 48 -25.35 29.50 -18.77
N GLN A 49 -25.10 28.32 -18.16
CA GLN A 49 -24.25 27.28 -18.74
C GLN A 49 -24.94 25.94 -18.95
N CYS A 50 -26.18 25.76 -18.45
CA CYS A 50 -26.99 24.56 -18.69
C CYS A 50 -28.27 24.96 -19.43
N THR A 51 -28.29 24.77 -20.75
CA THR A 51 -29.48 24.90 -21.60
C THR A 51 -29.58 23.71 -22.55
N PRO A 52 -30.78 23.36 -23.06
CA PRO A 52 -30.92 22.29 -24.05
C PRO A 52 -29.98 22.45 -25.26
N GLU A 53 -29.76 23.67 -25.72
CA GLU A 53 -28.88 23.96 -26.84
C GLU A 53 -27.42 23.65 -26.51
N ILE A 54 -26.93 24.05 -25.33
CA ILE A 54 -25.56 23.78 -24.89
C ILE A 54 -25.35 22.28 -24.72
N ILE A 55 -26.27 21.60 -24.03
CA ILE A 55 -26.14 20.14 -23.81
C ILE A 55 -26.19 19.39 -25.15
N ASN A 56 -27.07 19.80 -26.07
CA ASN A 56 -27.11 19.23 -27.41
C ASN A 56 -25.83 19.50 -28.22
N GLN A 57 -25.14 20.62 -28.01
CA GLN A 57 -23.84 20.87 -28.64
C GLN A 57 -22.79 19.86 -28.18
N PHE A 58 -22.76 19.43 -26.91
CA PHE A 58 -21.87 18.35 -26.47
C PHE A 58 -22.31 16.99 -27.03
N ASN A 59 -23.59 16.66 -26.91
CA ASN A 59 -24.12 15.36 -27.33
C ASN A 59 -23.92 15.09 -28.83
N THR A 60 -24.11 16.10 -29.69
CA THR A 60 -23.86 15.98 -31.14
C THR A 60 -22.38 15.75 -31.50
N GLN A 61 -21.48 16.05 -30.57
CA GLN A 61 -20.04 15.79 -30.68
C GLN A 61 -19.65 14.42 -30.10
N GLY A 62 -20.61 13.66 -29.56
CA GLY A 62 -20.38 12.37 -28.91
C GLY A 62 -19.84 12.49 -27.48
N ILE A 63 -20.10 13.62 -26.81
CA ILE A 63 -19.63 13.91 -25.46
C ILE A 63 -20.85 13.93 -24.53
N GLU A 64 -20.87 13.02 -23.56
CA GLU A 64 -21.87 13.00 -22.50
C GLU A 64 -21.68 14.16 -21.52
N VAL A 65 -22.78 14.75 -21.05
CA VAL A 65 -22.75 15.79 -20.03
C VAL A 65 -23.42 15.29 -18.76
N TYR A 66 -22.60 15.11 -17.73
CA TYR A 66 -23.09 14.90 -16.37
C TYR A 66 -23.15 16.27 -15.69
N GLY A 67 -24.31 16.62 -15.14
CA GLY A 67 -24.41 17.80 -14.28
C GLY A 67 -23.76 17.52 -12.94
N TRP A 68 -23.14 18.52 -12.32
CA TRP A 68 -22.77 18.43 -10.92
C TRP A 68 -23.11 19.70 -10.16
N GLY A 69 -23.16 19.60 -8.84
CA GLY A 69 -23.28 20.78 -8.00
C GLY A 69 -23.04 20.53 -6.52
N TYR A 70 -22.70 21.62 -5.83
CA TYR A 70 -22.34 21.62 -4.42
C TYR A 70 -23.58 21.64 -3.54
N HIS A 71 -23.77 20.60 -2.74
CA HIS A 71 -24.89 20.43 -1.82
C HIS A 71 -24.42 20.56 -0.37
N TYR A 72 -25.05 21.46 0.38
CA TYR A 72 -24.65 21.80 1.74
C TYR A 72 -25.30 20.91 2.81
N GLY A 73 -26.10 19.91 2.43
CA GLY A 73 -26.76 18.99 3.35
C GLY A 73 -27.82 19.63 4.27
N THR A 74 -28.40 20.77 3.88
CA THR A 74 -29.36 21.53 4.71
C THR A 74 -30.81 21.22 4.36
N SER A 75 -31.70 21.26 5.37
CA SER A 75 -33.14 21.03 5.20
C SER A 75 -33.93 22.22 4.65
N GLU A 76 -33.44 23.45 4.82
CA GLU A 76 -34.22 24.68 4.61
C GLU A 76 -34.65 24.92 3.16
N ASP A 77 -33.99 24.25 2.22
CA ASP A 77 -34.08 24.49 0.79
C ASP A 77 -34.19 23.21 -0.06
N ILE A 78 -34.44 22.04 0.56
CA ILE A 78 -34.47 20.74 -0.16
C ILE A 78 -35.37 20.78 -1.40
N LYS A 79 -36.53 21.44 -1.32
CA LYS A 79 -37.47 21.52 -2.44
C LYS A 79 -36.88 22.32 -3.60
N GLU A 80 -36.31 23.48 -3.31
CA GLU A 80 -35.63 24.35 -4.27
C GLU A 80 -34.43 23.63 -4.90
N GLN A 81 -33.69 22.85 -4.12
CA GLN A 81 -32.60 22.01 -4.62
C GLN A 81 -33.12 20.95 -5.61
N ILE A 82 -34.19 20.23 -5.25
CA ILE A 82 -34.82 19.24 -6.14
C ILE A 82 -35.30 19.91 -7.43
N ASP A 83 -36.00 21.04 -7.34
CA ASP A 83 -36.51 21.78 -8.50
C ASP A 83 -35.37 22.29 -9.40
N ALA A 84 -34.24 22.70 -8.82
CA ALA A 84 -33.06 23.14 -9.57
C ALA A 84 -32.35 21.98 -10.30
N VAL A 85 -32.18 20.83 -9.64
CA VAL A 85 -31.60 19.64 -10.28
C VAL A 85 -32.53 19.13 -11.38
N ARG A 86 -33.84 19.14 -11.18
CA ARG A 86 -34.83 18.78 -12.21
C ARG A 86 -34.74 19.69 -13.43
N GLN A 87 -34.67 21.01 -13.23
CA GLN A 87 -34.46 21.96 -14.34
C GLN A 87 -33.18 21.68 -15.12
N ALA A 88 -32.10 21.28 -14.42
CA ALA A 88 -30.87 20.88 -15.08
C ALA A 88 -31.05 19.59 -15.88
N MET A 89 -31.69 18.56 -15.32
CA MET A 89 -31.97 17.31 -16.03
C MET A 89 -32.87 17.51 -17.25
N ASP A 90 -33.86 18.41 -17.17
CA ASP A 90 -34.76 18.78 -18.28
C ASP A 90 -34.01 19.44 -19.45
N CYS A 91 -32.76 19.91 -19.25
CA CYS A 91 -31.88 20.37 -20.33
C CYS A 91 -31.25 19.23 -21.13
N GLY A 92 -31.49 17.96 -20.76
CA GLY A 92 -31.01 16.78 -21.48
C GLY A 92 -29.67 16.23 -20.98
N LEU A 93 -29.33 16.43 -19.70
CA LEU A 93 -28.14 15.84 -19.07
C LEU A 93 -28.18 14.31 -19.12
N ASN A 94 -27.01 13.68 -19.21
CA ASN A 94 -26.86 12.22 -19.23
C ASN A 94 -26.75 11.61 -17.83
N GLY A 95 -26.63 12.43 -16.79
CA GLY A 95 -26.48 12.00 -15.41
C GLY A 95 -26.21 13.16 -14.48
N TYR A 96 -26.10 12.88 -13.19
CA TYR A 96 -25.89 13.90 -12.17
C TYR A 96 -24.95 13.42 -11.06
N VAL A 97 -24.08 14.30 -10.56
CA VAL A 97 -23.15 14.03 -9.46
C VAL A 97 -23.34 15.06 -8.35
N LEU A 98 -23.67 14.60 -7.14
CA LEU A 98 -23.74 15.46 -5.96
C LEU A 98 -22.33 15.67 -5.39
N ASP A 99 -21.93 16.91 -5.22
CA ASP A 99 -20.70 17.28 -4.50
C ASP A 99 -21.03 17.58 -3.03
N LEU A 100 -20.53 16.73 -2.13
CA LEU A 100 -20.83 16.70 -0.70
C LEU A 100 -19.51 16.71 0.09
N GLU A 101 -19.20 17.82 0.76
CA GLU A 101 -17.91 17.97 1.45
C GLU A 101 -18.08 18.23 2.96
N LYS A 102 -17.56 19.36 3.46
CA LYS A 102 -17.34 19.58 4.89
C LYS A 102 -18.64 19.60 5.69
N GLU A 103 -19.71 20.13 5.12
CA GLU A 103 -21.00 20.26 5.79
C GLU A 103 -21.62 18.91 6.15
N VAL A 104 -21.43 17.88 5.31
CA VAL A 104 -22.02 16.56 5.57
C VAL A 104 -21.25 15.74 6.60
N GLU A 105 -20.12 16.24 7.10
CA GLU A 105 -19.49 15.70 8.31
C GLU A 105 -20.29 16.02 9.58
N ASP A 106 -21.22 16.97 9.52
CA ASP A 106 -22.21 17.17 10.58
C ASP A 106 -23.32 16.13 10.45
N VAL A 107 -23.32 15.15 11.34
CA VAL A 107 -24.28 14.03 11.38
C VAL A 107 -25.75 14.47 11.38
N ARG A 108 -26.05 15.71 11.75
CA ARG A 108 -27.41 16.27 11.70
C ARG A 108 -27.94 16.44 10.28
N THR A 109 -27.05 16.60 9.30
CA THR A 109 -27.37 16.76 7.87
C THR A 109 -27.71 15.44 7.17
N HIS A 110 -27.34 14.30 7.75
CA HIS A 110 -27.42 12.99 7.06
C HIS A 110 -28.86 12.61 6.68
N TYR A 111 -29.83 12.97 7.52
CA TYR A 111 -31.24 12.75 7.21
C TYR A 111 -31.70 13.59 6.00
N ASP A 112 -31.24 14.83 5.90
CA ASP A 112 -31.59 15.75 4.81
C ASP A 112 -30.97 15.31 3.49
N VAL A 113 -29.70 14.86 3.54
CA VAL A 113 -29.02 14.24 2.39
C VAL A 113 -29.77 13.01 1.90
N LYS A 114 -30.25 12.16 2.83
CA LYS A 114 -31.08 11.00 2.50
C LYS A 114 -32.36 11.41 1.79
N VAL A 115 -33.09 12.37 2.34
CA VAL A 115 -34.37 12.86 1.77
C VAL A 115 -34.15 13.43 0.38
N LEU A 116 -33.09 14.24 0.19
CA LEU A 116 -32.73 14.79 -1.10
C LEU A 116 -32.45 13.69 -2.13
N LEU A 117 -31.55 12.74 -1.83
CA LEU A 117 -31.20 11.65 -2.74
C LEU A 117 -32.40 10.77 -3.10
N GLN A 118 -33.25 10.43 -2.12
CA GLN A 118 -34.48 9.67 -2.35
C GLN A 118 -35.46 10.42 -3.26
N ALA A 119 -35.53 11.75 -3.14
CA ALA A 119 -36.38 12.58 -3.98
C ALA A 119 -35.82 12.79 -5.39
N LEU A 120 -34.50 12.83 -5.55
CA LEU A 120 -33.84 12.96 -6.86
C LEU A 120 -33.88 11.66 -7.66
N ARG A 121 -33.75 10.51 -7.01
CA ARG A 121 -33.61 9.19 -7.64
C ARG A 121 -34.61 8.91 -8.77
N PRO A 122 -35.93 9.20 -8.65
CA PRO A 122 -36.90 8.91 -9.71
C PRO A 122 -36.74 9.77 -10.98
N TYR A 123 -35.98 10.86 -10.92
CA TYR A 123 -35.77 11.79 -12.04
C TYR A 123 -34.46 11.55 -12.80
N ILE A 124 -33.64 10.63 -12.31
CA ILE A 124 -32.28 10.39 -12.82
C ILE A 124 -32.23 8.92 -13.20
N GLU A 125 -31.74 8.62 -14.40
CA GLU A 125 -31.67 7.26 -14.93
C GLU A 125 -30.79 6.36 -14.05
N GLU A 126 -31.16 5.10 -13.89
CA GLU A 126 -30.32 4.12 -13.18
C GLU A 126 -28.90 4.10 -13.77
N GLU A 127 -27.90 3.78 -12.96
CA GLU A 127 -26.47 3.82 -13.34
C GLU A 127 -25.88 5.23 -13.61
N THR A 128 -26.66 6.31 -13.49
CA THR A 128 -26.23 7.70 -13.83
C THR A 128 -26.23 8.71 -12.68
N LEU A 129 -26.57 8.30 -11.45
CA LEU A 129 -26.51 9.14 -10.26
C LEU A 129 -25.23 8.86 -9.45
N GLY A 130 -24.35 9.85 -9.35
CA GLY A 130 -23.11 9.75 -8.58
C GLY A 130 -23.07 10.67 -7.37
N TYR A 131 -22.07 10.44 -6.53
CA TYR A 131 -21.62 11.44 -5.55
C TYR A 131 -20.11 11.63 -5.61
N THR A 132 -19.63 12.80 -5.23
CA THR A 132 -18.23 13.10 -4.94
C THR A 132 -18.09 13.66 -3.52
N SER A 133 -16.98 13.31 -2.88
CA SER A 133 -16.59 13.76 -1.54
C SER A 133 -15.08 13.55 -1.37
N PHE A 134 -14.56 13.78 -0.16
CA PHE A 134 -13.14 13.68 0.14
C PHE A 134 -12.51 12.35 -0.30
N GLY A 135 -11.29 12.40 -0.83
CA GLY A 135 -10.66 11.23 -1.44
C GLY A 135 -10.31 10.09 -0.48
N ASP A 136 -9.87 10.40 0.74
CA ASP A 136 -9.49 9.42 1.76
C ASP A 136 -10.44 9.46 2.97
N PRO A 137 -11.34 8.46 3.10
CA PRO A 137 -12.38 8.48 4.12
C PRO A 137 -11.85 8.33 5.55
N ARG A 138 -10.59 7.90 5.76
CA ARG A 138 -9.98 7.82 7.11
C ARG A 138 -9.90 9.18 7.80
N TYR A 139 -9.75 10.24 7.01
CA TYR A 139 -9.71 11.62 7.50
C TYR A 139 -11.09 12.26 7.59
N HIS A 140 -12.11 11.59 7.04
CA HIS A 140 -13.49 12.08 6.94
C HIS A 140 -14.52 11.01 7.36
N PRO A 141 -14.40 10.45 8.58
CA PRO A 141 -15.22 9.31 9.01
C PRO A 141 -16.70 9.66 9.21
N ASN A 142 -17.04 10.96 9.32
CA ASN A 142 -18.40 11.41 9.58
C ASN A 142 -19.21 11.71 8.31
N VAL A 143 -18.60 11.68 7.12
CA VAL A 143 -19.36 11.69 5.86
C VAL A 143 -20.25 10.43 5.85
N PRO A 144 -21.51 10.51 5.40
CA PRO A 144 -22.44 9.38 5.46
C PRO A 144 -22.17 8.34 4.35
N TRP A 145 -20.96 7.78 4.28
CA TRP A 145 -20.49 6.91 3.18
C TRP A 145 -21.47 5.79 2.81
N GLY A 146 -21.95 5.04 3.79
CA GLY A 146 -22.91 3.95 3.55
C GLY A 146 -24.26 4.43 3.00
N LEU A 147 -24.74 5.60 3.43
CA LEU A 147 -25.96 6.21 2.88
C LEU A 147 -25.78 6.56 1.40
N LEU A 148 -24.62 7.14 1.07
CA LEU A 148 -24.30 7.55 -0.29
C LEU A 148 -24.14 6.32 -1.21
N ASP A 149 -23.46 5.27 -0.73
CA ASP A 149 -23.32 3.99 -1.42
C ASP A 149 -24.68 3.29 -1.64
N ASP A 150 -25.61 3.39 -0.68
CA ASP A 150 -26.94 2.79 -0.80
C ASP A 150 -27.84 3.50 -1.83
N LEU A 151 -27.69 4.82 -2.01
CA LEU A 151 -28.62 5.66 -2.78
C LEU A 151 -28.08 6.15 -4.13
N CYS A 152 -26.77 6.10 -4.34
CA CYS A 152 -26.12 6.43 -5.61
C CYS A 152 -25.69 5.18 -6.37
N ASP A 153 -25.36 5.36 -7.64
CA ASP A 153 -24.92 4.30 -8.53
C ASP A 153 -23.39 4.15 -8.57
N PHE A 154 -22.65 5.23 -8.30
CA PHE A 154 -21.20 5.24 -8.28
C PHE A 154 -20.65 6.34 -7.37
N ALA A 155 -19.41 6.15 -6.91
CA ALA A 155 -18.67 7.10 -6.09
C ALA A 155 -17.54 7.75 -6.90
N MET A 156 -17.28 9.04 -6.68
CA MET A 156 -16.20 9.79 -7.33
C MET A 156 -15.31 10.49 -6.30
N PRO A 157 -14.46 9.76 -5.55
CA PRO A 157 -13.62 10.37 -4.52
C PRO A 157 -12.63 11.40 -5.09
N GLN A 158 -12.53 12.56 -4.44
CA GLN A 158 -11.59 13.64 -4.78
C GLN A 158 -10.15 13.27 -4.38
N MET A 159 -9.48 12.45 -5.20
CA MET A 159 -8.13 11.96 -4.97
C MET A 159 -7.07 12.95 -5.47
N TYR A 160 -7.06 14.16 -4.89
CA TYR A 160 -6.10 15.22 -5.22
C TYR A 160 -4.76 14.96 -4.51
N PHE A 161 -4.10 13.87 -4.89
CA PHE A 161 -2.89 13.34 -4.25
C PHE A 161 -1.74 14.36 -4.17
N GLU A 162 -1.68 15.27 -5.14
CA GLU A 162 -0.71 16.35 -5.20
C GLU A 162 -0.93 17.44 -4.14
N LYS A 163 -2.12 17.47 -3.49
CA LYS A 163 -2.40 18.28 -2.30
C LYS A 163 -2.13 17.52 -0.99
N TRP A 164 -2.04 16.20 -1.02
CA TRP A 164 -1.82 15.37 0.18
C TRP A 164 -0.35 15.24 0.56
N THR A 165 0.53 15.36 -0.42
CA THR A 165 1.98 15.28 -0.18
C THR A 165 2.73 16.15 -1.17
N SER A 166 3.82 16.77 -0.71
CA SER A 166 4.73 17.51 -1.57
C SER A 166 5.78 16.62 -2.24
N ASN A 167 5.86 15.33 -1.89
CA ASN A 167 6.83 14.39 -2.47
C ASN A 167 6.14 13.51 -3.51
N PRO A 168 6.43 13.66 -4.82
CA PRO A 168 5.84 12.83 -5.87
C PRO A 168 6.04 11.33 -5.68
N ASP A 169 7.15 10.90 -5.05
CA ASP A 169 7.42 9.48 -4.79
C ASP A 169 6.37 8.84 -3.86
N ASN A 170 5.63 9.66 -3.10
CA ASN A 170 4.59 9.20 -2.18
C ASN A 170 3.19 9.22 -2.82
N TYR A 171 3.01 9.67 -4.07
CA TYR A 171 1.68 9.78 -4.68
C TYR A 171 0.96 8.44 -4.72
N GLU A 172 1.66 7.40 -5.20
CA GLU A 172 1.09 6.06 -5.34
C GLU A 172 0.70 5.46 -3.99
N ASP A 173 1.55 5.59 -2.96
CA ASP A 173 1.25 5.13 -1.61
C ASP A 173 0.00 5.81 -1.02
N ARG A 174 -0.17 7.10 -1.30
CA ARG A 174 -1.34 7.86 -0.82
C ARG A 174 -2.61 7.44 -1.55
N VAL A 175 -2.56 7.28 -2.86
CA VAL A 175 -3.69 6.82 -3.67
C VAL A 175 -4.09 5.40 -3.27
N ASN A 176 -3.13 4.48 -3.14
CA ASN A 176 -3.40 3.10 -2.71
C ASN A 176 -3.96 3.05 -1.28
N GLY A 177 -3.43 3.88 -0.39
CA GLY A 177 -3.97 4.02 0.97
C GLY A 177 -5.42 4.51 1.00
N ALA A 178 -5.80 5.44 0.10
CA ALA A 178 -7.16 5.94 -0.02
C ALA A 178 -8.11 4.87 -0.59
N PHE A 179 -7.72 4.14 -1.62
CA PHE A 179 -8.52 3.01 -2.14
C PHE A 179 -8.75 1.93 -1.10
N LYS A 180 -7.70 1.54 -0.37
CA LYS A 180 -7.83 0.57 0.73
C LYS A 180 -8.80 1.06 1.80
N ALA A 181 -8.78 2.35 2.12
CA ALA A 181 -9.73 2.92 3.08
C ALA A 181 -11.19 2.86 2.60
N HIS A 182 -11.45 3.05 1.30
CA HIS A 182 -12.78 2.83 0.73
C HIS A 182 -13.18 1.35 0.78
N GLU A 183 -12.25 0.44 0.52
CA GLU A 183 -12.49 -1.01 0.63
C GLU A 183 -12.81 -1.44 2.08
N GLU A 184 -12.08 -0.91 3.07
CA GLU A 184 -12.29 -1.19 4.50
C GLU A 184 -13.66 -0.72 5.02
N LEU A 185 -14.32 0.23 4.34
CA LEU A 185 -15.70 0.64 4.63
C LEU A 185 -16.75 -0.37 4.14
N GLY A 186 -16.38 -1.30 3.25
CA GLY A 186 -17.30 -2.30 2.69
C GLY A 186 -18.34 -1.72 1.71
N LEU A 187 -18.01 -0.59 1.05
CA LEU A 187 -18.85 0.04 0.03
C LEU A 187 -18.93 -0.86 -1.22
N LYS A 188 -20.08 -0.85 -1.90
CA LYS A 188 -20.38 -1.80 -2.98
C LYS A 188 -20.38 -1.17 -4.36
N LYS A 189 -20.57 0.15 -4.44
CA LYS A 189 -20.68 0.86 -5.72
C LYS A 189 -19.30 1.05 -6.36
N PRO A 190 -19.23 1.07 -7.70
CA PRO A 190 -17.98 1.34 -8.39
C PRO A 190 -17.42 2.71 -8.01
N ILE A 191 -16.09 2.79 -7.97
CA ILE A 191 -15.33 3.99 -7.64
C ILE A 191 -14.66 4.54 -8.90
N PHE A 192 -14.97 5.79 -9.23
CA PHE A 192 -14.43 6.54 -10.36
C PHE A 192 -13.71 7.80 -9.84
N PRO A 193 -12.44 7.67 -9.44
CA PRO A 193 -11.71 8.74 -8.76
C PRO A 193 -11.57 10.01 -9.60
N ILE A 194 -11.44 11.14 -8.91
CA ILE A 194 -11.17 12.44 -9.50
C ILE A 194 -9.72 12.81 -9.17
N TRP A 195 -8.89 12.97 -10.20
CA TRP A 195 -7.49 13.37 -10.06
C TRP A 195 -7.36 14.88 -10.17
N GLY A 196 -6.52 15.47 -9.31
CA GLY A 196 -6.32 16.91 -9.30
C GLY A 196 -5.28 17.34 -10.34
N SER A 197 -5.64 18.36 -11.11
CA SER A 197 -4.80 19.05 -12.10
C SER A 197 -4.68 20.54 -11.75
N GLU A 198 -4.93 20.91 -10.49
CA GLU A 198 -5.04 22.31 -10.09
C GLU A 198 -3.69 23.03 -10.14
N SER A 199 -3.70 24.26 -10.62
CA SER A 199 -2.49 25.07 -10.78
C SER A 199 -2.05 25.80 -9.52
N ASP A 200 -2.88 25.82 -8.49
CA ASP A 200 -2.61 26.45 -7.20
C ASP A 200 -1.79 25.57 -6.25
N THR A 201 -1.68 24.27 -6.53
CA THR A 201 -0.80 23.39 -5.77
C THR A 201 0.67 23.72 -6.01
N LYS A 202 1.49 23.55 -4.97
CA LYS A 202 2.92 23.84 -5.00
C LYS A 202 3.65 22.94 -6.02
N ASN A 203 3.22 21.68 -6.13
CA ASN A 203 3.84 20.65 -6.96
C ASN A 203 2.79 19.93 -7.82
N PRO A 204 2.25 20.57 -8.87
CA PRO A 204 1.18 19.96 -9.67
C PRO A 204 1.67 18.70 -10.37
N ALA A 205 0.79 17.71 -10.45
CA ALA A 205 1.05 16.51 -11.22
C ALA A 205 1.31 16.85 -12.69
N THR A 206 2.21 16.11 -13.33
CA THR A 206 2.50 16.29 -14.76
C THR A 206 1.44 15.58 -15.61
N ALA A 207 1.31 15.97 -16.88
CA ALA A 207 0.44 15.27 -17.82
C ALA A 207 0.76 13.77 -17.89
N THR A 208 2.03 13.38 -17.81
CA THR A 208 2.43 11.96 -17.79
C THR A 208 1.86 11.21 -16.59
N VAL A 209 1.93 11.80 -15.38
CA VAL A 209 1.39 11.18 -14.17
C VAL A 209 -0.13 11.08 -14.24
N LEU A 210 -0.80 12.16 -14.65
CA LEU A 210 -2.27 12.16 -14.78
C LEU A 210 -2.76 11.21 -15.87
N GLN A 211 -2.03 11.11 -16.99
CA GLN A 211 -2.34 10.14 -18.05
C GLN A 211 -2.20 8.71 -17.56
N ASP A 212 -1.18 8.41 -16.75
CA ASP A 212 -1.01 7.10 -16.13
C ASP A 212 -2.22 6.74 -15.26
N TYR A 213 -2.67 7.67 -14.40
CA TYR A 213 -3.89 7.47 -13.60
C TYR A 213 -5.14 7.26 -14.47
N LEU A 214 -5.37 8.08 -15.50
CA LEU A 214 -6.49 7.89 -16.43
C LEU A 214 -6.46 6.52 -17.13
N ASN A 215 -5.28 6.02 -17.47
CA ASN A 215 -5.11 4.72 -18.10
C ASN A 215 -5.34 3.55 -17.12
N ARG A 216 -4.96 3.73 -15.85
CA ARG A 216 -5.08 2.71 -14.80
C ARG A 216 -6.50 2.59 -14.25
N TYR A 217 -7.26 3.69 -14.23
CA TYR A 217 -8.57 3.76 -13.59
C TYR A 217 -9.65 4.21 -14.61
N PRO A 218 -10.20 3.27 -15.40
CA PRO A 218 -11.29 3.58 -16.33
C PRO A 218 -12.50 4.20 -15.62
N GLY A 219 -13.10 5.22 -16.23
CA GLY A 219 -14.20 6.00 -15.66
C GLY A 219 -13.74 7.13 -14.74
N SER A 220 -12.45 7.20 -14.41
CA SER A 220 -11.88 8.30 -13.63
C SER A 220 -11.90 9.63 -14.39
N SER A 221 -11.66 10.72 -13.67
CA SER A 221 -11.80 12.06 -14.24
C SER A 221 -10.77 13.04 -13.74
N ILE A 222 -10.64 14.18 -14.43
CA ILE A 222 -9.70 15.24 -14.11
C ILE A 222 -10.43 16.46 -13.58
N TRP A 223 -10.13 16.85 -12.34
CA TRP A 223 -10.50 18.13 -11.78
C TRP A 223 -9.36 19.14 -12.02
N ARG A 224 -9.53 20.11 -12.90
CA ARG A 224 -10.64 20.39 -13.83
C ARG A 224 -10.05 20.91 -15.15
N LEU A 225 -10.86 21.13 -16.18
CA LEU A 225 -10.42 21.93 -17.33
C LEU A 225 -9.98 23.32 -16.83
N PRO A 226 -8.72 23.74 -17.07
CA PRO A 226 -8.26 25.06 -16.65
C PRO A 226 -9.02 26.14 -17.41
N ASN A 227 -9.29 27.27 -16.77
CA ASN A 227 -9.86 28.41 -17.51
C ASN A 227 -8.84 28.92 -18.53
N ALA A 228 -9.30 29.70 -19.52
CA ALA A 228 -8.43 30.33 -20.49
C ALA A 228 -7.31 31.13 -19.78
N GLY A 229 -6.05 30.74 -20.02
CA GLY A 229 -4.86 31.36 -19.43
C GLY A 229 -4.46 30.82 -18.05
N GLU A 230 -5.24 29.92 -17.45
CA GLU A 230 -4.81 29.19 -16.25
C GLU A 230 -3.88 28.03 -16.65
N ARG A 231 -2.95 27.71 -15.74
CA ARG A 231 -2.14 26.49 -15.85
C ARG A 231 -3.02 25.28 -15.53
N GLY A 232 -2.78 24.17 -16.21
CA GLY A 232 -3.43 22.88 -15.97
C GLY A 232 -3.08 21.91 -17.08
N GLU A 233 -3.04 20.62 -16.76
CA GLU A 233 -2.64 19.57 -17.71
C GLU A 233 -3.84 18.91 -18.39
N ALA A 234 -5.07 19.23 -18.00
CA ALA A 234 -6.28 18.56 -18.50
C ALA A 234 -6.42 18.59 -20.04
N TRP A 235 -5.90 19.61 -20.72
CA TRP A 235 -5.86 19.73 -22.19
C TRP A 235 -4.70 18.97 -22.86
N ASN A 236 -3.72 18.52 -22.07
CA ASN A 236 -2.54 17.76 -22.54
C ASN A 236 -2.72 16.24 -22.36
N LEU A 237 -3.93 15.79 -22.01
CA LEU A 237 -4.27 14.39 -21.77
C LEU A 237 -5.03 13.79 -22.94
N ASN A 238 -5.16 12.46 -22.94
CA ASN A 238 -6.02 11.70 -23.82
C ASN A 238 -7.01 10.89 -22.98
N TYR A 239 -8.29 11.23 -23.13
CA TYR A 239 -9.42 10.63 -22.41
C TYR A 239 -10.06 9.46 -23.17
N GLY A 240 -9.63 9.20 -24.41
CA GLY A 240 -10.17 8.18 -25.32
C GLY A 240 -9.89 6.73 -24.92
N GLY A 241 -9.64 6.49 -23.64
CA GLY A 241 -9.45 5.16 -23.06
C GLY A 241 -10.77 4.44 -22.91
N GLN A 242 -11.27 3.82 -23.98
CA GLN A 242 -11.92 2.52 -23.83
C GLN A 242 -10.86 1.52 -23.34
N PRO A 243 -11.21 0.43 -22.61
CA PRO A 243 -10.26 -0.61 -22.29
C PRO A 243 -9.71 -1.11 -23.62
N LYS A 244 -8.52 -0.63 -23.97
CA LYS A 244 -7.72 -1.31 -24.95
C LYS A 244 -7.41 -2.64 -24.26
N VAL A 245 -8.12 -3.70 -24.70
CA VAL A 245 -7.35 -4.81 -25.26
C VAL A 245 -6.35 -4.11 -26.17
N VAL A 246 -5.15 -3.90 -25.66
CA VAL A 246 -4.05 -3.34 -26.44
C VAL A 246 -4.06 -4.18 -27.71
N PRO A 247 -4.36 -3.60 -28.89
CA PRO A 247 -3.96 -4.27 -30.10
C PRO A 247 -2.46 -4.40 -29.92
N VAL A 248 -2.01 -5.62 -29.71
CA VAL A 248 -0.60 -5.95 -29.85
C VAL A 248 -0.25 -5.35 -31.20
N GLU A 249 0.57 -4.30 -31.23
CA GLU A 249 1.17 -3.88 -32.50
C GLU A 249 1.66 -5.18 -33.15
N PRO A 250 1.34 -5.46 -34.42
CA PRO A 250 1.75 -6.71 -35.03
C PRO A 250 3.25 -6.84 -34.79
N PHE A 251 3.60 -7.87 -34.00
CA PHE A 251 4.98 -8.15 -33.65
C PHE A 251 5.76 -8.14 -34.96
N PRO A 252 6.89 -7.41 -35.05
CA PRO A 252 7.88 -7.73 -36.05
C PRO A 252 8.15 -9.24 -35.90
N GLU A 253 8.21 -10.00 -36.99
CA GLU A 253 8.59 -11.43 -36.96
C GLU A 253 9.86 -11.58 -36.12
N GLN A 254 9.74 -12.02 -34.85
CA GLN A 254 10.84 -12.01 -33.89
C GLN A 254 11.18 -13.42 -33.44
N LYS A 255 12.47 -13.72 -33.52
CA LYS A 255 13.10 -14.92 -32.98
C LYS A 255 13.16 -14.83 -31.45
N ALA A 256 13.24 -15.99 -30.81
CA ALA A 256 13.20 -16.31 -29.37
C ALA A 256 13.35 -15.14 -28.36
N ALA A 257 12.25 -14.80 -27.68
CA ALA A 257 12.22 -13.87 -26.56
C ALA A 257 12.75 -14.49 -25.25
N LYS A 258 13.15 -13.65 -24.27
CA LYS A 258 13.52 -14.07 -22.90
C LYS A 258 12.90 -13.17 -21.83
N ALA A 259 12.78 -13.67 -20.61
CA ALA A 259 12.29 -12.94 -19.45
C ALA A 259 13.37 -12.80 -18.37
N LEU A 260 13.29 -11.73 -17.60
CA LEU A 260 14.16 -11.47 -16.44
C LEU A 260 13.32 -10.94 -15.29
N PHE A 261 13.43 -11.55 -14.11
CA PHE A 261 12.86 -11.01 -12.88
C PHE A 261 13.97 -10.54 -11.95
N LYS A 262 13.85 -9.31 -11.43
CA LYS A 262 14.81 -8.69 -10.50
C LYS A 262 14.11 -8.30 -9.21
N MET A 263 14.69 -8.62 -8.06
CA MET A 263 14.21 -8.12 -6.76
C MET A 263 15.34 -8.00 -5.74
N ASP A 264 15.26 -7.01 -4.86
CA ASP A 264 16.15 -6.93 -3.72
C ASP A 264 15.54 -7.74 -2.57
N LEU A 265 16.13 -8.90 -2.27
CA LEU A 265 15.72 -9.69 -1.13
C LEU A 265 16.21 -9.00 0.12
N LYS A 266 15.32 -8.67 1.04
CA LYS A 266 15.69 -8.18 2.37
C LYS A 266 14.59 -8.51 3.33
N TYR A 267 14.87 -8.35 4.61
CA TYR A 267 13.76 -8.40 5.55
C TYR A 267 12.88 -7.16 5.42
N SER A 268 11.56 -7.37 5.42
CA SER A 268 10.57 -6.30 5.48
C SER A 268 9.25 -6.90 5.98
N SER A 269 8.62 -6.24 6.95
CA SER A 269 7.25 -6.56 7.39
C SER A 269 6.21 -6.17 6.33
N GLY A 270 6.55 -5.23 5.44
CA GLY A 270 5.79 -4.93 4.23
C GLY A 270 6.26 -5.78 3.05
N LEU A 271 5.46 -5.80 2.00
CA LEU A 271 5.83 -6.47 0.76
C LEU A 271 6.99 -5.74 0.06
N LEU A 272 7.93 -6.52 -0.44
CA LEU A 272 9.00 -6.08 -1.34
C LEU A 272 8.57 -6.27 -2.78
N TYR A 273 8.96 -5.29 -3.59
CA TYR A 273 8.65 -5.25 -5.01
C TYR A 273 9.93 -5.48 -5.82
N GLY A 274 9.79 -6.28 -6.86
CA GLY A 274 10.73 -6.45 -7.93
C GLY A 274 10.14 -5.99 -9.26
N ASN A 275 10.87 -6.24 -10.33
CA ASN A 275 10.42 -5.97 -11.69
C ASN A 275 10.64 -7.21 -12.56
N ILE A 276 9.64 -7.56 -13.37
CA ILE A 276 9.77 -8.53 -14.47
C ILE A 276 9.90 -7.79 -15.79
N PHE A 277 10.78 -8.27 -16.66
CA PHE A 277 11.07 -7.72 -17.98
C PHE A 277 10.93 -8.79 -19.05
N LEU A 278 10.50 -8.41 -20.26
CA LEU A 278 10.65 -9.26 -21.45
C LEU A 278 11.56 -8.57 -22.47
N PHE A 279 12.38 -9.38 -23.12
CA PHE A 279 13.28 -8.98 -24.19
C PHE A 279 12.96 -9.79 -25.44
N ASP A 280 13.08 -9.17 -26.61
CA ASP A 280 13.04 -9.89 -27.87
C ASP A 280 14.34 -10.66 -28.15
N GLY A 281 14.38 -11.41 -29.26
CA GLY A 281 15.56 -12.19 -29.66
C GLY A 281 16.78 -11.38 -30.10
N GLU A 282 16.65 -10.06 -30.23
CA GLU A 282 17.77 -9.14 -30.42
C GLU A 282 18.27 -8.56 -29.08
N GLY A 283 17.57 -8.86 -27.98
CA GLY A 283 17.90 -8.39 -26.64
C GLY A 283 17.33 -7.01 -26.32
N LYS A 284 16.43 -6.45 -27.14
CA LYS A 284 15.73 -5.20 -26.83
C LYS A 284 14.59 -5.47 -25.85
N GLN A 285 14.50 -4.65 -24.81
CA GLN A 285 13.39 -4.72 -23.85
C GLN A 285 12.09 -4.29 -24.52
N ILE A 286 11.07 -5.14 -24.40
CA ILE A 286 9.73 -4.93 -24.99
C ILE A 286 8.62 -4.87 -23.93
N PHE A 287 8.93 -5.22 -22.69
CA PHE A 287 8.00 -5.20 -21.58
C PHE A 287 8.73 -5.02 -20.25
N ASP A 288 8.06 -4.36 -19.32
CA ASP A 288 8.41 -4.29 -17.91
C ASP A 288 7.16 -4.19 -17.04
N ALA A 289 7.23 -4.74 -15.84
CA ALA A 289 6.16 -4.65 -14.85
C ALA A 289 6.70 -4.77 -13.43
N VAL A 290 6.10 -4.00 -12.52
CA VAL A 290 6.24 -4.23 -11.08
C VAL A 290 5.62 -5.58 -10.75
N ALA A 291 6.41 -6.42 -10.10
CA ALA A 291 6.00 -7.76 -9.72
C ALA A 291 6.59 -8.14 -8.36
N THR A 292 6.02 -9.14 -7.72
CA THR A 292 6.45 -9.61 -6.41
C THR A 292 6.67 -11.10 -6.45
N THR A 293 7.39 -11.58 -5.45
CA THR A 293 7.53 -13.02 -5.22
C THR A 293 7.77 -13.26 -3.75
N GLY A 294 7.07 -14.24 -3.17
CA GLY A 294 7.03 -14.49 -1.74
C GLY A 294 6.12 -13.53 -0.97
N ARG A 295 5.69 -13.96 0.21
CA ARG A 295 4.79 -13.22 1.12
C ARG A 295 5.56 -12.15 1.90
N PRO A 296 4.91 -11.08 2.37
CA PRO A 296 5.52 -10.16 3.33
C PRO A 296 6.20 -10.91 4.48
N SER A 297 7.34 -10.40 4.95
CA SER A 297 8.26 -11.07 5.89
C SER A 297 9.03 -12.30 5.39
N TYR A 298 8.61 -12.92 4.28
CA TYR A 298 9.26 -14.12 3.74
C TYR A 298 10.14 -13.82 2.53
N GLN A 299 10.36 -12.55 2.15
CA GLN A 299 11.10 -12.16 0.94
C GLN A 299 12.61 -11.99 1.18
N THR A 300 13.22 -12.99 1.82
CA THR A 300 14.66 -13.02 2.14
C THR A 300 15.35 -14.21 1.47
N SER A 301 16.69 -14.22 1.47
CA SER A 301 17.47 -15.34 0.94
C SER A 301 17.29 -16.65 1.72
N SER A 302 17.05 -16.60 3.04
CA SER A 302 16.83 -17.80 3.85
C SER A 302 15.49 -18.48 3.58
N HIS A 303 14.50 -17.72 3.10
CA HIS A 303 13.16 -18.22 2.84
C HIS A 303 12.95 -18.73 1.41
N ILE A 304 13.94 -18.65 0.51
CA ILE A 304 13.83 -19.10 -0.89
C ILE A 304 13.36 -20.56 -1.02
N TRP A 305 13.57 -21.41 -0.03
CA TRP A 305 13.11 -22.80 -0.06
C TRP A 305 11.88 -23.08 0.82
N GLN A 306 11.25 -22.04 1.37
CA GLN A 306 10.05 -22.20 2.19
C GLN A 306 8.79 -22.31 1.32
N ARG A 307 8.16 -23.49 1.39
CA ARG A 307 6.95 -23.81 0.60
C ARG A 307 5.82 -22.80 0.88
N ALA A 308 5.14 -22.39 -0.19
CA ALA A 308 3.98 -21.48 -0.21
C ALA A 308 4.19 -20.05 0.35
N LYS A 309 5.38 -19.74 0.88
CA LYS A 309 5.67 -18.46 1.52
C LYS A 309 6.85 -17.72 0.90
N GLY A 310 7.92 -18.43 0.54
CA GLY A 310 9.15 -17.82 0.06
C GLY A 310 9.17 -17.40 -1.41
N PRO A 311 10.13 -16.55 -1.82
CA PRO A 311 10.41 -16.19 -3.22
C PRO A 311 10.56 -17.40 -4.12
N ILE A 312 10.41 -17.21 -5.44
CA ILE A 312 10.79 -18.23 -6.42
C ILE A 312 12.31 -18.52 -6.33
N PRO A 313 12.76 -19.78 -6.40
CA PRO A 313 14.19 -20.08 -6.40
C PRO A 313 14.94 -19.48 -7.60
N ASP A 314 16.12 -18.91 -7.34
CA ASP A 314 17.05 -18.39 -8.35
C ASP A 314 17.95 -19.50 -8.91
N VAL A 315 17.34 -20.42 -9.66
CA VAL A 315 18.04 -21.55 -10.30
C VAL A 315 18.17 -21.34 -11.81
N GLU A 316 19.20 -21.94 -12.41
CA GLU A 316 19.39 -21.91 -13.86
C GLU A 316 18.37 -22.79 -14.60
N GLY A 317 18.09 -22.45 -15.85
CA GLY A 317 17.26 -23.27 -16.74
C GLY A 317 15.75 -23.11 -16.58
N LEU A 318 15.28 -22.08 -15.85
CA LEU A 318 13.86 -21.78 -15.74
C LEU A 318 13.29 -21.30 -17.09
N THR A 319 12.05 -21.68 -17.37
CA THR A 319 11.30 -21.20 -18.55
C THR A 319 9.87 -20.82 -18.17
N ILE A 320 9.26 -19.91 -18.92
CA ILE A 320 7.84 -19.57 -18.83
C ILE A 320 7.13 -20.26 -19.98
N GLY A 321 6.11 -21.08 -19.69
CA GLY A 321 5.20 -21.61 -20.69
C GLY A 321 4.27 -20.52 -21.23
N THR A 322 4.03 -20.52 -22.54
CA THR A 322 3.13 -19.56 -23.19
C THR A 322 1.67 -20.00 -23.16
N GLU A 323 1.37 -21.19 -22.64
CA GLU A 323 0.03 -21.65 -22.34
C GLU A 323 -0.55 -20.95 -21.09
N ASP A 324 -1.71 -20.33 -21.26
CA ASP A 324 -2.47 -19.75 -20.16
C ASP A 324 -3.39 -20.81 -19.54
N ALA A 325 -3.49 -20.79 -18.21
CA ALA A 325 -4.43 -21.59 -17.45
C ALA A 325 -5.08 -20.74 -16.37
N ILE A 326 -6.41 -20.81 -16.26
CA ILE A 326 -7.11 -20.26 -15.10
C ILE A 326 -6.82 -21.14 -13.90
N ILE A 327 -6.49 -20.53 -12.77
CA ILE A 327 -6.34 -21.24 -11.51
C ILE A 327 -7.37 -20.74 -10.54
N GLU A 328 -7.99 -21.70 -9.84
CA GLU A 328 -8.80 -21.45 -8.67
C GLU A 328 -8.05 -21.99 -7.46
N THR A 329 -7.44 -21.10 -6.69
CA THR A 329 -6.99 -21.40 -5.32
C THR A 329 -7.74 -20.48 -4.37
N ASN A 330 -7.68 -20.76 -3.06
CA ASN A 330 -8.31 -19.91 -2.04
C ASN A 330 -7.86 -18.44 -2.11
N ASP A 331 -6.71 -18.15 -2.73
CA ASP A 331 -6.07 -16.83 -2.74
C ASP A 331 -6.01 -16.18 -4.15
N ILE A 332 -6.23 -16.93 -5.24
CA ILE A 332 -6.08 -16.45 -6.64
C ILE A 332 -7.18 -17.07 -7.52
N GLN A 333 -7.92 -16.22 -8.24
CA GLN A 333 -8.85 -16.62 -9.29
C GLN A 333 -8.56 -15.82 -10.57
N ASP A 334 -7.48 -16.17 -11.27
CA ASP A 334 -7.08 -15.47 -12.49
C ASP A 334 -6.27 -16.38 -13.45
N TRP A 335 -6.01 -15.88 -14.65
CA TRP A 335 -5.10 -16.47 -15.62
C TRP A 335 -3.68 -16.54 -15.07
N SER A 336 -2.97 -17.59 -15.46
CA SER A 336 -1.59 -17.82 -15.04
C SER A 336 -0.78 -18.52 -16.13
N PHE A 337 0.53 -18.35 -16.06
CA PHE A 337 1.50 -18.99 -16.93
C PHE A 337 2.44 -19.87 -16.11
N PRO A 338 2.63 -21.15 -16.46
CA PRO A 338 3.49 -22.04 -15.69
C PRO A 338 4.96 -21.67 -15.84
N ILE A 339 5.71 -21.75 -14.75
CA ILE A 339 7.17 -21.71 -14.76
C ILE A 339 7.67 -23.15 -14.67
N ARG A 340 8.61 -23.51 -15.55
CA ARG A 340 9.16 -24.86 -15.68
C ARG A 340 10.66 -24.88 -15.34
N PRO A 341 11.20 -26.00 -14.83
CA PRO A 341 10.48 -27.23 -14.46
C PRO A 341 9.51 -27.00 -13.28
N ASN A 342 8.41 -27.74 -13.27
CA ASN A 342 7.33 -27.54 -12.30
C ASN A 342 7.71 -27.98 -10.88
N ILE A 343 8.80 -28.72 -10.73
CA ILE A 343 9.39 -29.12 -9.44
C ILE A 343 10.88 -28.77 -9.49
N LEU A 344 11.36 -28.13 -8.44
CA LEU A 344 12.75 -27.81 -8.19
C LEU A 344 13.22 -28.57 -6.95
N GLU A 345 14.30 -29.32 -7.12
CA GLU A 345 14.95 -30.06 -6.05
C GLU A 345 15.70 -29.10 -5.13
N ASN A 346 15.53 -29.28 -3.82
CA ASN A 346 16.25 -28.49 -2.85
C ASN A 346 17.73 -28.94 -2.80
N PRO A 347 18.70 -28.03 -2.96
CA PRO A 347 20.12 -28.40 -2.86
C PRO A 347 20.53 -28.89 -1.47
N ASN A 348 19.72 -28.63 -0.44
CA ASN A 348 19.91 -29.19 0.89
C ASN A 348 19.19 -30.56 1.01
N PRO A 349 19.90 -31.66 1.32
CA PRO A 349 19.32 -33.00 1.41
C PRO A 349 18.19 -33.17 2.44
N THR A 350 18.09 -32.27 3.41
CA THR A 350 17.03 -32.28 4.43
C THR A 350 15.89 -31.30 4.12
N GLY A 351 16.01 -30.54 3.04
CA GLY A 351 15.04 -29.54 2.61
C GLY A 351 13.91 -30.16 1.79
N LEU A 352 12.76 -29.47 1.77
CA LEU A 352 11.62 -29.85 0.94
C LEU A 352 11.78 -29.28 -0.48
N ASP A 353 11.54 -30.11 -1.49
CA ASP A 353 11.40 -29.68 -2.87
C ASP A 353 10.20 -28.75 -3.03
N ARG A 354 10.27 -27.86 -4.03
CA ARG A 354 9.23 -26.88 -4.31
C ARG A 354 8.69 -27.04 -5.72
N GLY A 355 7.45 -26.67 -5.95
CA GLY A 355 6.85 -26.74 -7.28
C GLY A 355 5.55 -25.96 -7.40
N GLY A 356 4.96 -25.98 -8.59
CA GLY A 356 3.73 -25.24 -8.90
C GLY A 356 3.97 -23.74 -9.16
N PHE A 357 5.19 -23.38 -9.60
CA PHE A 357 5.57 -21.99 -9.84
C PHE A 357 4.86 -21.41 -11.06
N ARG A 358 4.38 -20.18 -10.95
CA ARG A 358 3.62 -19.51 -12.01
C ARG A 358 3.82 -18.01 -12.01
N ILE A 359 3.49 -17.39 -13.15
CA ILE A 359 3.28 -15.95 -13.28
C ILE A 359 1.78 -15.70 -13.35
N TYR A 360 1.26 -14.78 -12.54
CA TYR A 360 -0.18 -14.51 -12.43
C TYR A 360 -0.45 -13.04 -12.05
N ASN A 361 -1.71 -12.63 -12.12
CA ASN A 361 -2.16 -11.30 -11.67
C ASN A 361 -2.35 -11.26 -10.16
N ASP A 362 -1.71 -10.30 -9.49
CA ASP A 362 -1.65 -10.20 -8.03
C ASP A 362 -2.39 -8.95 -7.50
N ALA A 363 -3.35 -8.44 -8.28
CA ALA A 363 -4.05 -7.17 -8.05
C ALA A 363 -4.99 -7.12 -6.81
N GLY A 364 -5.02 -8.15 -5.96
CA GLY A 364 -5.93 -8.23 -4.81
C GLY A 364 -5.31 -8.69 -3.48
N ASN A 365 -4.24 -9.50 -3.49
CA ASN A 365 -3.53 -9.93 -2.28
C ASN A 365 -2.03 -10.17 -2.57
N PRO A 366 -1.25 -9.08 -2.71
CA PRO A 366 0.13 -9.16 -3.13
C PRO A 366 1.03 -10.12 -2.32
N GLY A 367 1.81 -10.97 -3.01
CA GLY A 367 2.82 -11.84 -2.41
C GLY A 367 2.42 -13.33 -2.28
N THR A 368 1.48 -13.84 -3.08
CA THR A 368 0.98 -15.20 -2.91
C THR A 368 1.89 -16.30 -3.50
N SER A 369 2.04 -17.42 -2.78
CA SER A 369 2.42 -18.74 -3.30
C SER A 369 3.78 -18.94 -3.99
N GLY A 370 4.74 -18.01 -3.84
CA GLY A 370 6.12 -18.21 -4.31
C GLY A 370 6.32 -18.34 -5.83
N GLY A 371 5.31 -17.91 -6.61
CA GLY A 371 5.45 -17.56 -8.02
C GLY A 371 5.87 -16.10 -8.20
N ILE A 372 5.63 -15.55 -9.40
CA ILE A 372 5.83 -14.12 -9.70
C ILE A 372 4.45 -13.48 -9.92
N GLY A 373 4.03 -12.62 -8.99
CA GLY A 373 2.76 -11.90 -9.06
C GLY A 373 2.96 -10.54 -9.72
N ILE A 374 2.34 -10.28 -10.87
CA ILE A 374 2.32 -8.93 -11.48
C ILE A 374 1.21 -8.13 -10.81
N ILE A 375 1.56 -7.03 -10.15
CA ILE A 375 0.66 -6.32 -9.24
C ILE A 375 -0.49 -5.62 -9.97
N ASN A 376 -0.24 -5.12 -11.17
CA ASN A 376 -1.24 -4.39 -11.93
C ASN A 376 -1.94 -5.29 -12.96
N ALA A 377 -3.26 -5.42 -12.84
CA ALA A 377 -4.08 -6.26 -13.72
C ALA A 377 -3.97 -5.89 -15.22
N ASN A 378 -3.88 -4.60 -15.55
CA ASN A 378 -3.73 -4.16 -16.94
C ASN A 378 -2.34 -4.52 -17.49
N THR A 379 -1.30 -4.35 -16.68
CA THR A 379 0.06 -4.76 -17.03
C THR A 379 0.18 -6.28 -17.16
N PHE A 380 -0.50 -7.04 -16.31
CA PHE A 380 -0.62 -8.49 -16.45
C PHE A 380 -1.35 -8.88 -17.75
N ASN A 381 -2.43 -8.19 -18.12
CA ASN A 381 -3.11 -8.43 -19.39
C ASN A 381 -2.21 -8.15 -20.61
N ARG A 382 -1.36 -7.13 -20.54
CA ARG A 382 -0.32 -6.88 -21.56
C ARG A 382 0.70 -8.02 -21.61
N PHE A 383 1.20 -8.47 -20.45
CA PHE A 383 2.09 -9.63 -20.36
C PHE A 383 1.47 -10.88 -20.99
N ARG A 384 0.21 -11.17 -20.66
CA ARG A 384 -0.58 -12.27 -21.23
C ARG A 384 -0.69 -12.18 -22.75
N ALA A 385 -1.01 -11.00 -23.27
CA ALA A 385 -1.11 -10.79 -24.72
C ALA A 385 0.22 -11.07 -25.43
N LEU A 386 1.35 -10.67 -24.84
CA LEU A 386 2.69 -10.95 -25.40
C LEU A 386 2.98 -12.46 -25.43
N LEU A 387 2.71 -13.19 -24.35
CA LEU A 387 2.92 -14.64 -24.33
C LEU A 387 2.01 -15.39 -25.31
N LEU A 388 0.75 -14.98 -25.45
CA LEU A 388 -0.17 -15.56 -26.43
C LEU A 388 0.27 -15.29 -27.88
N ALA A 389 0.83 -14.12 -28.17
CA ALA A 389 1.40 -13.81 -29.48
C ALA A 389 2.60 -14.72 -29.80
N LEU A 390 3.49 -14.95 -28.83
CA LEU A 390 4.60 -15.91 -28.98
C LEU A 390 4.08 -17.33 -29.25
N LYS A 391 3.02 -17.75 -28.53
CA LYS A 391 2.36 -19.04 -28.77
C LYS A 391 1.83 -19.18 -30.20
N GLN A 392 1.22 -18.12 -30.76
CA GLN A 392 0.73 -18.11 -32.14
C GLN A 392 1.86 -18.25 -33.17
N GLN A 393 3.08 -17.86 -32.81
CA GLN A 393 4.28 -18.03 -33.61
C GLN A 393 4.95 -19.40 -33.41
N GLY A 394 4.34 -20.31 -32.63
CA GLY A 394 4.89 -21.63 -32.33
C GLY A 394 5.94 -21.65 -31.22
N ILE A 395 6.11 -20.56 -30.48
CA ILE A 395 6.99 -20.50 -29.31
C ILE A 395 6.21 -20.97 -28.08
N GLU A 396 6.49 -22.19 -27.62
CA GLU A 396 5.80 -22.80 -26.47
C GLU A 396 6.37 -22.33 -25.13
N GLN A 397 7.65 -21.95 -25.09
CA GLN A 397 8.32 -21.54 -23.85
C GLN A 397 9.40 -20.49 -24.14
N ILE A 398 9.63 -19.60 -23.18
CA ILE A 398 10.74 -18.64 -23.20
C ILE A 398 11.64 -18.80 -21.97
N PRO A 399 12.97 -18.59 -22.08
CA PRO A 399 13.85 -18.59 -20.91
C PRO A 399 13.45 -17.53 -19.89
N LEU A 400 13.56 -17.86 -18.60
CA LEU A 400 13.37 -16.95 -17.47
C LEU A 400 14.64 -16.94 -16.61
N GLU A 401 15.17 -15.75 -16.39
CA GLU A 401 16.26 -15.53 -15.45
C GLU A 401 15.74 -14.85 -14.18
N ILE A 402 16.18 -15.32 -13.01
CA ILE A 402 15.86 -14.72 -11.71
C ILE A 402 17.15 -14.11 -11.15
N GLN A 403 17.10 -12.82 -10.82
CA GLN A 403 18.23 -12.10 -10.24
C GLN A 403 17.81 -11.46 -8.91
N TYR A 404 18.47 -11.89 -7.84
CA TYR A 404 18.29 -11.31 -6.51
C TYR A 404 19.51 -10.52 -6.07
N THR A 405 19.29 -9.28 -5.64
CA THR A 405 20.27 -8.63 -4.75
C THR A 405 20.01 -9.15 -3.35
N LYS A 406 20.98 -9.86 -2.78
CA LYS A 406 20.91 -10.40 -1.41
C LYS A 406 21.71 -9.46 -0.49
N PRO A 407 21.26 -9.12 0.73
CA PRO A 407 22.08 -8.42 1.70
C PRO A 407 23.35 -9.23 1.88
N LYS A 408 24.47 -8.52 2.02
CA LYS A 408 25.77 -9.12 2.33
C LYS A 408 25.57 -10.05 3.52
N GLU A 409 26.01 -11.31 3.41
CA GLU A 409 25.94 -12.24 4.53
C GLU A 409 26.80 -11.70 5.67
N SER A 410 26.11 -11.16 6.67
CA SER A 410 26.70 -10.51 7.83
C SER A 410 26.33 -11.30 9.07
N LEU A 411 27.34 -11.62 9.87
CA LEU A 411 27.17 -12.41 11.10
C LEU A 411 26.71 -11.48 12.22
N PRO A 412 25.67 -11.87 13.01
CA PRO A 412 25.30 -11.15 14.21
C PRO A 412 26.48 -11.01 15.16
N ALA A 413 26.80 -9.77 15.48
CA ALA A 413 27.90 -9.43 16.37
C ALA A 413 27.40 -8.84 17.68
N SER A 414 26.34 -8.04 17.65
CA SER A 414 25.76 -7.39 18.84
C SER A 414 24.28 -7.07 18.63
N ALA A 415 23.60 -6.66 19.69
CA ALA A 415 22.21 -6.22 19.67
C ALA A 415 21.99 -4.96 20.50
N ILE A 416 20.96 -4.18 20.15
CA ILE A 416 20.55 -2.97 20.87
C ILE A 416 19.04 -3.00 21.05
N PHE A 417 18.57 -2.91 22.29
CA PHE A 417 17.17 -2.69 22.61
C PHE A 417 16.96 -1.23 23.03
N LYS A 418 16.04 -0.51 22.38
CA LYS A 418 15.69 0.88 22.66
C LYS A 418 14.23 0.98 23.09
N LEU A 419 13.93 1.73 24.16
CA LEU A 419 12.56 1.98 24.60
C LEU A 419 12.41 3.39 25.21
N SER A 420 11.37 4.11 24.79
CA SER A 420 11.03 5.43 25.36
C SER A 420 10.14 5.29 26.58
N ARG A 421 10.74 5.27 27.78
CA ARG A 421 10.01 5.02 29.04
C ARG A 421 9.04 6.14 29.37
N ALA A 422 7.86 5.76 29.87
CA ALA A 422 6.84 6.67 30.39
C ALA A 422 5.90 5.94 31.38
N GLN A 423 5.27 6.70 32.26
CA GLN A 423 4.19 6.19 33.12
C GLN A 423 2.85 6.28 32.39
N THR A 424 2.47 5.20 31.70
CA THR A 424 1.22 5.14 30.93
C THR A 424 0.62 3.74 30.94
N TRP A 425 -0.70 3.67 30.85
CA TRP A 425 -1.46 2.41 30.71
C TRP A 425 -1.50 1.90 29.28
N ASN A 426 -1.00 2.67 28.31
CA ASN A 426 -0.76 2.18 26.95
C ASN A 426 0.58 1.43 26.91
N LEU A 427 0.63 0.32 26.18
CA LEU A 427 1.90 -0.37 25.94
C LEU A 427 2.84 0.55 25.16
N ILE A 428 4.02 0.76 25.71
CA ILE A 428 5.11 1.45 25.03
C ILE A 428 5.86 0.44 24.17
N GLN A 429 6.08 0.78 22.92
CA GLN A 429 6.86 -0.02 21.99
C GLN A 429 8.16 0.70 21.65
N GLY A 430 9.21 -0.10 21.48
CA GLY A 430 10.54 0.32 21.08
C GLY A 430 11.04 -0.58 19.96
N SER A 431 12.36 -0.73 19.84
CA SER A 431 12.97 -1.61 18.85
C SER A 431 14.07 -2.48 19.43
N LEU A 432 14.22 -3.68 18.87
CA LEU A 432 15.38 -4.53 19.03
C LEU A 432 16.11 -4.59 17.70
N SER A 433 17.35 -4.12 17.65
CA SER A 433 18.23 -4.20 16.49
C SER A 433 19.33 -5.22 16.73
N VAL A 434 19.74 -5.95 15.68
CA VAL A 434 20.95 -6.79 15.66
C VAL A 434 21.90 -6.19 14.63
N LEU A 435 23.18 -6.11 14.98
CA LEU A 435 24.23 -5.48 14.20
C LEU A 435 25.30 -6.50 13.83
N ASP A 436 26.00 -6.24 12.72
CA ASP A 436 27.15 -7.02 12.29
C ASP A 436 28.47 -6.55 12.93
N ASN A 437 29.59 -7.16 12.51
CA ASN A 437 30.92 -6.79 13.02
C ASN A 437 31.37 -5.38 12.62
N ASN A 438 30.74 -4.75 11.63
CA ASN A 438 31.02 -3.38 11.22
C ASN A 438 30.12 -2.38 11.95
N GLY A 439 29.16 -2.85 12.75
CA GLY A 439 28.15 -2.02 13.39
C GLY A 439 27.01 -1.62 12.46
N GLU A 440 26.83 -2.31 11.33
CA GLU A 440 25.68 -2.09 10.46
C GLU A 440 24.48 -2.88 11.00
N THR A 441 23.30 -2.26 11.03
CA THR A 441 22.06 -2.94 11.41
C THR A 441 21.66 -3.97 10.36
N ILE A 442 21.54 -5.23 10.77
CA ILE A 442 21.18 -6.36 9.89
C ILE A 442 19.80 -6.94 10.21
N PHE A 443 19.21 -6.50 11.32
CA PHE A 443 17.84 -6.81 11.71
C PHE A 443 17.35 -5.73 12.67
N GLU A 444 16.08 -5.34 12.55
CA GLU A 444 15.37 -4.48 13.48
C GLU A 444 13.91 -4.92 13.56
N ALA A 445 13.39 -5.06 14.78
CA ALA A 445 12.02 -5.47 15.03
C ALA A 445 11.36 -4.58 16.08
N ILE A 446 10.03 -4.43 15.99
CA ILE A 446 9.25 -3.82 17.05
C ILE A 446 9.31 -4.74 18.27
N ALA A 447 9.82 -4.19 19.36
CA ALA A 447 9.99 -4.92 20.59
C ALA A 447 9.50 -4.09 21.79
N THR A 448 9.17 -4.77 22.87
CA THR A 448 8.83 -4.11 24.14
C THR A 448 9.43 -4.87 25.31
N SER A 449 9.43 -4.22 26.47
CA SER A 449 9.79 -4.83 27.74
C SER A 449 8.92 -4.24 28.84
N GLY A 450 8.48 -5.09 29.76
CA GLY A 450 7.55 -4.72 30.83
C GLY A 450 6.08 -4.71 30.38
N GLN A 451 5.18 -4.59 31.35
CA GLN A 451 3.74 -4.54 31.16
C GLN A 451 3.23 -3.08 31.08
N PRO A 452 2.10 -2.82 30.41
CA PRO A 452 1.45 -1.51 30.46
C PRO A 452 1.25 -1.03 31.91
N GLY A 453 1.61 0.24 32.18
CA GLY A 453 1.63 0.82 33.53
C GLY A 453 2.94 0.65 34.31
N TYR A 454 3.89 -0.16 33.81
CA TYR A 454 5.14 -0.51 34.50
C TYR A 454 6.41 -0.27 33.65
N GLN A 455 6.30 0.56 32.61
CA GLN A 455 7.37 0.85 31.66
C GLN A 455 8.09 2.18 31.94
N SER A 456 8.12 2.61 33.20
CA SER A 456 8.85 3.79 33.68
C SER A 456 10.06 3.40 34.55
N ALA A 457 10.96 4.36 34.78
CA ALA A 457 12.21 4.16 35.51
C ALA A 457 12.02 3.57 36.93
N ASP A 458 10.88 3.83 37.57
CA ASP A 458 10.63 3.41 38.95
C ASP A 458 10.34 1.90 39.09
N TYR A 459 10.03 1.22 37.98
CA TYR A 459 9.54 -0.16 38.02
C TYR A 459 10.55 -1.22 37.60
N HIS A 460 11.80 -0.90 37.24
CA HIS A 460 12.79 -1.90 36.80
C HIS A 460 13.03 -3.05 37.80
N TRP A 461 12.80 -2.82 39.09
CA TRP A 461 12.95 -3.83 40.12
C TRP A 461 11.62 -4.46 40.56
N ARG A 462 10.50 -4.07 39.94
CA ARG A 462 9.19 -4.68 40.18
C ARG A 462 9.09 -6.02 39.47
N ARG A 463 9.20 -7.09 40.26
CA ARG A 463 9.09 -8.47 39.77
C ARG A 463 7.83 -8.69 38.95
N ALA A 464 7.98 -9.45 37.88
CA ALA A 464 6.93 -9.88 36.94
C ALA A 464 6.23 -8.77 36.14
N LYS A 465 6.70 -7.51 36.21
CA LYS A 465 6.02 -6.38 35.56
C LYS A 465 6.95 -5.36 34.90
N GLY A 466 8.03 -4.99 35.58
CA GLY A 466 8.91 -3.93 35.12
C GLY A 466 9.77 -4.33 33.92
N CYS A 467 10.18 -3.33 33.14
CA CYS A 467 11.17 -3.46 32.08
C CYS A 467 12.46 -4.16 32.55
N ILE A 468 13.19 -4.76 31.63
CA ILE A 468 14.56 -5.24 31.86
C ILE A 468 15.45 -4.11 32.43
N PRO A 469 16.34 -4.36 33.40
CA PRO A 469 17.30 -3.34 33.84
C PRO A 469 18.40 -3.11 32.80
N SER A 470 18.88 -1.87 32.64
CA SER A 470 20.03 -1.54 31.79
C SER A 470 21.38 -1.82 32.48
N GLU A 471 22.47 -1.84 31.71
CA GLU A 471 23.81 -2.19 32.21
C GLU A 471 24.29 -1.27 33.35
N ASP A 472 23.91 0.01 33.32
CA ASP A 472 24.22 0.97 34.37
C ASP A 472 23.51 0.68 35.70
N MET A 473 22.43 -0.11 35.70
CA MET A 473 21.65 -0.46 36.89
C MET A 473 22.14 -1.72 37.60
N ILE A 474 22.95 -2.56 36.94
CA ILE A 474 23.38 -3.87 37.46
C ILE A 474 24.85 -3.88 37.89
N SER A 475 25.22 -4.78 38.81
CA SER A 475 26.56 -4.88 39.37
C SER A 475 27.39 -6.06 38.85
N ASN A 476 26.79 -6.97 38.07
CA ASN A 476 27.38 -8.28 37.78
C ASN A 476 27.73 -8.54 36.30
N GLY A 477 28.13 -7.49 35.58
CA GLY A 477 28.79 -7.61 34.28
C GLY A 477 27.92 -7.22 33.08
N PRO A 478 28.47 -7.35 31.86
CA PRO A 478 27.82 -6.91 30.64
C PRO A 478 26.63 -7.79 30.26
N ILE A 479 25.61 -7.16 29.68
CA ILE A 479 24.39 -7.83 29.25
C ILE A 479 24.61 -8.51 27.91
N ARG A 480 24.19 -9.77 27.78
CA ARG A 480 24.44 -10.62 26.60
C ARG A 480 23.21 -11.46 26.28
N ILE A 481 22.99 -11.77 25.01
CA ILE A 481 21.99 -12.73 24.55
C ILE A 481 22.69 -14.05 24.23
N SER A 482 22.25 -15.15 24.83
CA SER A 482 22.65 -16.50 24.44
C SER A 482 22.20 -16.79 23.00
N THR A 483 23.09 -17.26 22.14
CA THR A 483 22.72 -17.75 20.80
C THR A 483 22.09 -19.14 20.85
N HIS A 484 22.16 -19.81 22.01
CA HIS A 484 21.44 -21.04 22.28
C HIS A 484 20.04 -20.71 22.78
N GLY A 485 19.06 -20.82 21.87
CA GLY A 485 17.65 -20.85 22.23
C GLY A 485 17.22 -22.24 22.71
N TYR A 486 16.16 -22.28 23.52
CA TYR A 486 15.48 -23.51 23.92
C TYR A 486 13.97 -23.30 23.93
N TYR A 487 13.21 -24.38 23.72
CA TYR A 487 11.75 -24.32 23.77
C TYR A 487 11.22 -24.30 25.20
N THR A 488 10.20 -23.50 25.43
CA THR A 488 9.49 -23.41 26.71
C THR A 488 7.97 -23.47 26.47
N SER A 489 7.25 -24.03 27.45
CA SER A 489 5.79 -24.14 27.46
C SER A 489 5.15 -23.24 28.51
N THR A 490 5.92 -22.32 29.10
CA THR A 490 5.42 -21.40 30.12
C THR A 490 4.49 -20.38 29.48
N ILE A 491 3.35 -20.14 30.13
CA ILE A 491 2.29 -19.27 29.61
C ILE A 491 2.81 -17.83 29.44
N GLY A 492 2.66 -17.29 28.23
CA GLY A 492 3.15 -15.99 27.79
C GLY A 492 4.57 -15.96 27.24
N ILE A 493 5.26 -17.09 27.21
CA ILE A 493 6.58 -17.23 26.57
C ILE A 493 6.64 -18.47 25.65
N GLU A 494 5.50 -19.06 25.30
CA GLU A 494 5.40 -20.31 24.55
C GLU A 494 6.19 -20.26 23.25
N GLY A 495 7.07 -21.23 23.04
CA GLY A 495 7.93 -21.30 21.86
C GLY A 495 9.41 -21.20 22.20
N MET A 496 10.21 -20.71 21.24
CA MET A 496 11.66 -20.55 21.43
C MET A 496 11.94 -19.39 22.40
N PHE A 497 12.98 -19.54 23.23
CA PHE A 497 13.41 -18.53 24.18
C PHE A 497 14.94 -18.41 24.17
N PHE A 498 15.45 -17.19 24.01
CA PHE A 498 16.89 -16.91 24.08
C PHE A 498 17.23 -16.19 25.37
N HIS A 499 18.02 -16.85 26.22
CA HIS A 499 18.34 -16.35 27.56
C HIS A 499 19.18 -15.06 27.49
N ILE A 500 18.83 -14.04 28.29
CA ILE A 500 19.65 -12.83 28.50
C ILE A 500 20.46 -12.97 29.79
N LEU A 501 21.78 -12.87 29.66
CA LEU A 501 22.77 -12.97 30.73
C LEU A 501 23.25 -11.58 31.17
N PRO A 502 23.77 -11.43 32.41
CA PRO A 502 23.92 -12.47 33.44
C PRO A 502 22.57 -12.94 34.00
N ASP A 503 22.49 -14.11 34.62
CA ASP A 503 21.28 -14.55 35.33
C ASP A 503 21.68 -15.06 36.72
N PRO A 504 21.23 -14.46 37.83
CA PRO A 504 20.34 -13.29 37.93
C PRO A 504 21.03 -11.95 37.63
N PHE A 505 20.25 -10.88 37.45
CA PHE A 505 20.68 -9.48 37.51
C PHE A 505 20.73 -9.03 38.97
N TYR A 506 21.87 -8.50 39.42
CA TYR A 506 22.02 -7.88 40.74
C TYR A 506 22.01 -6.36 40.63
N GLY A 507 21.08 -5.69 41.30
CA GLY A 507 20.99 -4.22 41.28
C GLY A 507 22.09 -3.57 42.10
N LYS A 508 22.68 -2.47 41.58
CA LYS A 508 23.70 -1.68 42.32
C LYS A 508 23.18 -1.13 43.65
N ASN A 509 21.89 -0.83 43.72
CA ASN A 509 21.21 -0.30 44.90
C ASN A 509 20.35 -1.35 45.62
N GLY A 510 20.64 -2.64 45.40
CA GLY A 510 19.81 -3.76 45.83
C GLY A 510 18.72 -4.13 44.82
N GLY A 511 18.13 -5.31 45.00
CA GLY A 511 17.20 -5.92 44.05
C GLY A 511 17.84 -7.07 43.26
N ILE A 512 17.06 -8.13 43.05
CA ILE A 512 17.46 -9.33 42.31
C ILE A 512 16.31 -9.70 41.38
N ARG A 513 16.59 -9.88 40.10
CA ARG A 513 15.65 -10.42 39.11
C ARG A 513 16.38 -11.43 38.22
N SER A 514 15.68 -12.46 37.79
CA SER A 514 16.24 -13.57 37.01
C SER A 514 15.35 -13.91 35.82
N GLU A 515 15.83 -14.83 34.98
CA GLU A 515 15.06 -15.47 33.89
C GLU A 515 14.61 -14.49 32.79
N PHE A 516 15.47 -13.55 32.44
CA PHE A 516 15.23 -12.67 31.29
C PHE A 516 15.54 -13.37 29.98
N GLY A 517 14.81 -13.03 28.93
CA GLY A 517 15.11 -13.51 27.58
C GLY A 517 14.51 -12.68 26.47
N VAL A 518 14.81 -13.11 25.24
CA VAL A 518 14.19 -12.65 24.01
C VAL A 518 13.24 -13.75 23.52
N HIS A 519 11.96 -13.41 23.33
CA HIS A 519 10.94 -14.34 22.82
C HIS A 519 9.81 -13.61 22.08
N LEU A 520 8.91 -14.36 21.44
CA LEU A 520 7.69 -13.82 20.84
C LEU A 520 6.68 -13.39 21.93
N ASP A 521 6.01 -12.25 21.74
CA ASP A 521 4.87 -11.85 22.58
C ASP A 521 3.63 -12.71 22.23
N ALA A 522 3.58 -13.93 22.77
CA ALA A 522 2.48 -14.87 22.56
C ALA A 522 1.13 -14.35 23.08
N ASN A 523 1.12 -13.30 23.90
CA ASN A 523 -0.07 -12.75 24.54
C ASN A 523 -0.52 -11.42 23.93
N PHE A 524 0.09 -10.98 22.83
CA PHE A 524 -0.12 -9.63 22.31
C PHE A 524 -1.61 -9.26 22.10
N SER A 525 -2.43 -10.21 21.67
CA SER A 525 -3.85 -9.98 21.36
C SER A 525 -4.76 -9.81 22.58
N TYR A 526 -4.32 -10.16 23.80
CA TYR A 526 -5.17 -10.12 25.00
C TYR A 526 -4.48 -9.59 26.27
N SER A 527 -3.15 -9.63 26.34
CA SER A 527 -2.35 -9.07 27.44
C SER A 527 -0.92 -8.75 26.96
N PRO A 528 -0.75 -7.69 26.13
CA PRO A 528 0.52 -7.41 25.50
C PRO A 528 1.60 -6.94 26.48
N GLY A 529 2.86 -7.20 26.12
CA GLY A 529 4.03 -6.91 26.94
C GLY A 529 4.51 -8.10 27.75
N SER A 530 5.58 -7.91 28.51
CA SER A 530 6.30 -9.01 29.17
C SER A 530 6.51 -8.77 30.65
N ALA A 531 6.81 -9.85 31.38
CA ALA A 531 7.28 -9.80 32.77
C ALA A 531 8.73 -9.30 32.91
N GLY A 532 9.21 -8.49 31.95
CA GLY A 532 10.55 -7.91 31.89
C GLY A 532 11.47 -8.49 30.82
N CYS A 533 11.07 -9.53 30.10
CA CYS A 533 11.75 -9.98 28.88
C CYS A 533 11.76 -8.88 27.80
N ILE A 534 12.59 -9.05 26.77
CA ILE A 534 12.43 -8.31 25.52
C ILE A 534 11.54 -9.18 24.64
N VAL A 535 10.35 -8.69 24.30
CA VAL A 535 9.40 -9.45 23.48
C VAL A 535 9.19 -8.80 22.13
N LEU A 536 9.28 -9.62 21.08
CA LEU A 536 9.06 -9.20 19.71
C LEU A 536 7.57 -9.34 19.41
N ARG A 537 7.01 -8.36 18.69
CA ARG A 537 5.56 -8.28 18.45
C ARG A 537 5.07 -9.33 17.45
N TYR A 538 5.85 -9.62 16.42
CA TYR A 538 5.42 -10.43 15.29
C TYR A 538 6.20 -11.74 15.21
N GLU A 539 5.49 -12.84 14.95
CA GLU A 539 6.07 -14.20 14.83
C GLU A 539 7.21 -14.24 13.81
N ASN A 540 7.02 -13.58 12.67
CA ASN A 540 8.04 -13.53 11.62
C ASN A 540 9.33 -12.81 12.05
N ASP A 541 9.23 -11.73 12.86
CA ASP A 541 10.43 -11.05 13.40
C ASP A 541 11.20 -12.01 14.29
N PHE A 542 10.47 -12.83 15.05
CA PHE A 542 11.06 -13.77 15.98
C PHE A 542 11.70 -14.97 15.27
N ASP A 543 11.09 -15.49 14.21
CA ASP A 543 11.70 -16.53 13.36
C ASP A 543 13.05 -16.09 12.77
N ILE A 544 13.15 -14.82 12.35
CA ILE A 544 14.40 -14.28 11.81
C ILE A 544 15.44 -14.10 12.90
N PHE A 545 15.01 -13.64 14.08
CA PHE A 545 15.89 -13.59 15.24
C PHE A 545 16.44 -14.99 15.56
N ILE A 546 15.62 -16.04 15.47
CA ILE A 546 16.04 -17.44 15.61
C ILE A 546 17.12 -17.79 14.58
N ASP A 547 16.89 -17.48 13.30
CA ASP A 547 17.84 -17.74 12.21
C ASP A 547 19.17 -17.02 12.41
N LEU A 548 19.14 -15.75 12.85
CA LEU A 548 20.33 -14.97 13.15
C LEU A 548 21.10 -15.59 14.31
N MET A 549 20.42 -15.96 15.40
CA MET A 549 21.07 -16.63 16.52
C MET A 549 21.64 -17.99 16.11
N ALA A 550 20.96 -18.72 15.23
CA ALA A 550 21.47 -19.97 14.65
C ALA A 550 22.74 -19.74 13.81
N LYS A 551 22.77 -18.70 12.97
CA LYS A 551 23.98 -18.31 12.20
C LYS A 551 25.13 -17.92 13.11
N ALA A 552 24.87 -17.12 14.15
CA ALA A 552 25.88 -16.76 15.14
C ALA A 552 26.44 -18.00 15.85
N LYS A 553 25.55 -18.94 16.24
CA LYS A 553 25.92 -20.23 16.84
C LYS A 553 26.75 -21.10 15.88
N GLN A 554 26.35 -21.20 14.62
CA GLN A 554 27.11 -21.93 13.58
C GLN A 554 28.49 -21.33 13.36
N ALA A 555 28.61 -20.00 13.47
CA ALA A 555 29.89 -19.28 13.46
C ALA A 555 30.68 -19.38 14.78
N GLY A 556 30.25 -20.22 15.73
CA GLY A 556 30.95 -20.47 16.99
C GLY A 556 30.69 -19.43 18.10
N ARG A 557 29.79 -18.46 17.90
CA ARG A 557 29.41 -17.48 18.92
C ARG A 557 28.39 -18.09 19.86
N LYS A 558 28.72 -18.21 21.15
CA LYS A 558 27.79 -18.72 22.18
C LYS A 558 26.82 -17.65 22.68
N GLU A 559 27.21 -16.39 22.52
CA GLU A 559 26.49 -15.22 23.00
C GLU A 559 26.88 -14.00 22.16
N ILE A 560 26.00 -13.00 22.12
CA ILE A 560 26.28 -11.67 21.56
C ILE A 560 26.02 -10.58 22.61
N PRO A 561 26.79 -9.48 22.64
CA PRO A 561 26.51 -8.35 23.53
C PRO A 561 25.14 -7.72 23.24
N LEU A 562 24.44 -7.28 24.28
CA LEU A 562 23.17 -6.57 24.20
C LEU A 562 23.26 -5.24 24.97
N ALA A 563 23.05 -4.13 24.27
CA ALA A 563 22.86 -2.83 24.90
C ALA A 563 21.36 -2.57 25.16
N ILE A 564 21.04 -2.02 26.33
CA ILE A 564 19.68 -1.63 26.70
C ILE A 564 19.66 -0.12 26.89
N VAL A 565 18.84 0.56 26.09
CA VAL A 565 18.80 2.01 25.96
C VAL A 565 17.42 2.53 26.31
N TYR A 566 17.36 3.40 27.31
CA TYR A 566 16.15 4.08 27.68
C TYR A 566 16.25 5.57 27.41
N SER A 567 15.17 6.13 26.84
CA SER A 567 14.94 7.57 26.80
C SER A 567 13.69 7.90 27.61
N ASP A 568 13.78 8.84 28.53
CA ASP A 568 12.60 9.26 29.31
C ASP A 568 11.84 10.37 28.57
N SER A 569 10.52 10.23 28.46
CA SER A 569 9.66 11.29 27.92
C SER A 569 9.60 12.46 28.92
N GLY A 570 10.64 13.31 28.88
CA GLY A 570 10.83 14.44 29.79
C GLY A 570 12.21 15.09 29.74
N SER A 571 13.24 14.41 29.22
CA SER A 571 14.60 14.94 29.11
C SER A 571 15.07 14.97 27.66
N ARG A 572 14.91 16.12 26.99
CA ARG A 572 15.72 16.43 25.80
C ARG A 572 17.14 16.75 26.27
N GLY A 573 18.13 15.93 25.91
CA GLY A 573 19.50 16.44 25.78
C GLY A 573 20.71 15.64 26.26
N TYR A 574 20.62 14.35 26.64
CA TYR A 574 21.82 13.66 27.16
C TYR A 574 22.14 12.29 26.55
N ALA A 575 21.32 11.75 25.64
CA ALA A 575 21.56 10.41 25.12
C ALA A 575 22.70 10.36 24.09
N ASP A 576 22.90 11.39 23.26
CA ASP A 576 23.72 11.27 22.05
C ASP A 576 25.24 11.34 22.28
N GLU A 577 25.73 12.04 23.32
CA GLU A 577 27.18 12.24 23.56
C GLU A 577 27.87 11.06 24.28
N TRP A 578 27.12 10.20 24.98
CA TRP A 578 27.69 9.05 25.70
C TRP A 578 27.97 7.85 24.77
N TRP A 579 27.24 7.76 23.64
CA TRP A 579 27.33 6.64 22.69
C TRP A 579 28.61 6.62 21.88
N GLU A 580 29.11 7.76 21.41
CA GLU A 580 30.35 7.82 20.61
C GLU A 580 31.57 7.32 21.41
N LYS A 581 31.59 7.60 22.71
CA LYS A 581 32.70 7.24 23.61
C LYS A 581 32.79 5.74 23.90
N LEU A 582 31.66 5.05 24.01
CA LEU A 582 31.62 3.61 24.33
C LEU A 582 32.01 2.72 23.13
N PHE A 583 31.78 3.22 21.90
CA PHE A 583 32.21 2.55 20.67
C PHE A 583 33.71 2.70 20.41
N GLU A 584 34.32 3.82 20.77
CA GLU A 584 35.77 4.01 20.64
C GLU A 584 36.57 3.14 21.62
N GLU A 585 36.09 2.95 22.85
CA GLU A 585 36.80 2.11 23.84
C GLU A 585 36.68 0.60 23.56
N ARG A 586 35.61 0.14 22.90
CA ARG A 586 35.37 -1.30 22.62
C ARG A 586 35.98 -1.81 21.31
N ARG A 587 36.56 -0.95 20.47
CA ARG A 587 37.39 -1.35 19.30
C ARG A 587 38.72 -2.02 19.71
N LEU A 588 39.11 -1.93 20.98
CA LEU A 588 40.42 -2.40 21.46
C LEU A 588 40.40 -3.77 22.17
N VAL A 589 39.25 -4.45 22.26
CA VAL A 589 39.13 -5.78 22.89
C VAL A 589 38.29 -6.72 22.03
N ILE A 590 38.77 -7.01 20.81
CA ILE A 590 38.41 -8.21 20.02
C ILE A 590 39.68 -8.73 19.36
#